data_AF-A0A375F746-F1
#
_entry.id   AF-A0A375F746-F1
#
_cell.length_a   1.000
_cell.length_b   1.000
_cell.length_c   1.000
_cell.angle_alpha   90.00
_cell.angle_beta   90.00
_cell.angle_gamma   90.00
#
_symmetry.space_group_name_H-M   'P 1'
#
loop_
_entity.id
_entity.type
_entity.pdbx_description
1 polymer ?
#
loop_
_entity_poly.entity_id
_entity_poly.type
_entity_poly.pdbx_seq_one_letter_code
_entity_poly.pdbx_strand_id
1 'polypeptide(L)'
;MFDVAEVSPLTVTPIETKGKYIFEVADDVRRQLRSAGLEPEWLNAANFMDDDNEAMYGPKSSRQWPQIGPRERLAVSVQRGRCEGWVVFVDRVGYTGDAPNLVTVGQKLLIGKVLTERQAWDTVRAISKLFDVA
;
A
#
# COMPACT_ATOMS: atom_id res chain seq x y z
N MET A 1 17.84 -21.39 -19.39
CA MET A 1 16.58 -20.99 -20.03
C MET A 1 15.62 -20.72 -18.89
N PHE A 2 15.41 -19.45 -18.53
CA PHE A 2 14.49 -19.10 -17.46
C PHE A 2 13.08 -19.27 -18.01
N ASP A 3 12.32 -20.17 -17.40
CA ASP A 3 10.91 -20.39 -17.68
C ASP A 3 10.18 -19.07 -17.36
N VAL A 4 9.79 -18.33 -18.40
CA VAL A 4 8.97 -17.13 -18.25
C VAL A 4 7.58 -17.65 -17.96
N ALA A 5 7.34 -18.03 -16.70
CA ALA A 5 6.03 -18.45 -16.24
C ALA A 5 5.01 -17.41 -16.71
N GLU A 6 4.04 -17.87 -17.52
CA GLU A 6 2.91 -17.06 -17.97
C GLU A 6 2.31 -16.35 -16.76
N VAL A 7 2.52 -15.03 -16.69
CA VAL A 7 1.85 -14.20 -15.71
C VAL A 7 0.41 -14.10 -16.20
N SER A 8 -0.48 -14.92 -15.64
CA SER A 8 -1.91 -14.76 -15.86
C SER A 8 -2.26 -13.29 -15.61
N PRO A 9 -2.99 -12.62 -16.52
CA PRO A 9 -3.26 -11.21 -16.38
C PRO A 9 -4.03 -10.96 -15.08
N LEU A 10 -3.37 -10.32 -14.11
CA LEU A 10 -3.96 -9.84 -12.88
C LEU A 10 -5.13 -8.92 -13.23
N THR A 11 -6.34 -9.42 -13.04
CA THR A 11 -7.59 -8.71 -13.31
C THR A 11 -8.00 -7.98 -12.04
N VAL A 12 -7.52 -6.75 -11.92
CA VAL A 12 -7.86 -5.84 -10.82
C VAL A 12 -8.36 -4.53 -11.42
N THR A 13 -9.36 -3.92 -10.80
CA THR A 13 -9.94 -2.64 -11.25
C THR A 13 -9.46 -1.51 -10.34
N PRO A 14 -9.04 -0.35 -10.89
CA PRO A 14 -8.67 0.81 -10.08
C PRO A 14 -9.74 1.15 -9.04
N ILE A 15 -9.32 1.47 -7.83
CA ILE A 15 -10.22 1.82 -6.73
C ILE A 15 -10.38 3.33 -6.60
N GLU A 16 -11.61 3.77 -6.37
CA GLU A 16 -11.88 5.14 -5.95
C GLU A 16 -11.47 5.30 -4.48
N THR A 17 -10.71 6.35 -4.17
CA THR A 17 -10.18 6.62 -2.81
C THR A 17 -10.67 7.96 -2.24
N LYS A 18 -11.22 8.85 -3.08
CA LYS A 18 -11.66 10.17 -2.67
C LYS A 18 -12.81 10.08 -1.66
N GLY A 19 -12.62 10.75 -0.54
CA GLY A 19 -13.61 10.81 0.55
C GLY A 19 -13.70 9.55 1.41
N LYS A 20 -12.99 8.48 1.07
CA LYS A 20 -12.95 7.25 1.86
C LYS A 20 -12.02 7.38 3.06
N TYR A 21 -12.30 6.61 4.10
CA TYR A 21 -11.40 6.40 5.22
C TYR A 21 -10.29 5.40 4.87
N ILE A 22 -9.17 5.44 5.58
CA ILE A 22 -8.04 4.53 5.34
C ILE A 22 -8.46 3.07 5.51
N PHE A 23 -9.31 2.75 6.50
CA PHE A 23 -9.81 1.39 6.68
C PHE A 23 -10.67 0.90 5.51
N GLU A 24 -11.50 1.77 4.92
CA GLU A 24 -12.33 1.43 3.76
C GLU A 24 -11.47 1.13 2.54
N VAL A 25 -10.41 1.93 2.33
CA VAL A 25 -9.44 1.67 1.27
C VAL A 25 -8.70 0.36 1.51
N ALA A 26 -8.30 0.05 2.74
CA ALA A 26 -7.67 -1.23 3.08
C ALA A 26 -8.60 -2.42 2.76
N ASP A 27 -9.89 -2.31 3.10
CA ASP A 27 -10.91 -3.32 2.82
C ASP A 27 -11.15 -3.52 1.32
N ASP A 28 -11.20 -2.44 0.56
CA ASP A 28 -11.35 -2.48 -0.89
C ASP A 28 -10.15 -3.15 -1.57
N VAL A 29 -8.93 -2.80 -1.15
CA VAL A 29 -7.70 -3.45 -1.62
C VAL A 29 -7.72 -4.93 -1.29
N ARG A 30 -8.03 -5.30 -0.04
CA ARG A 30 -8.11 -6.70 0.41
C ARG A 30 -9.14 -7.50 -0.39
N ARG A 31 -10.31 -6.92 -0.68
CA ARG A 31 -11.35 -7.55 -1.49
C ARG A 31 -10.90 -7.78 -2.93
N GLN A 32 -10.29 -6.77 -3.56
CA GLN A 32 -9.79 -6.87 -4.92
C GLN A 32 -8.66 -7.90 -5.05
N LEU A 33 -7.71 -7.91 -4.11
CA LEU A 33 -6.62 -8.89 -4.09
C LEU A 33 -7.18 -10.31 -3.97
N ARG A 34 -8.14 -10.54 -3.06
CA ARG A 34 -8.81 -11.84 -2.90
C ARG A 34 -9.52 -12.28 -4.17
N SER A 35 -10.27 -11.39 -4.81
CA SER A 35 -10.94 -11.68 -6.09
C SER A 35 -9.95 -12.03 -7.21
N ALA A 36 -8.72 -11.52 -7.13
CA ALA A 36 -7.65 -11.84 -8.05
C ALA A 36 -6.81 -13.08 -7.66
N GLY A 37 -7.22 -13.83 -6.62
CA GLY A 37 -6.51 -15.01 -6.13
C GLY A 37 -5.22 -14.69 -5.36
N LEU A 38 -5.01 -13.43 -4.99
CA LEU A 38 -3.91 -12.99 -4.14
C LEU A 38 -4.45 -12.78 -2.73
N GLU A 39 -4.23 -13.74 -1.83
CA GLU A 39 -4.68 -13.64 -0.45
C GLU A 39 -3.51 -13.34 0.51
N PRO A 40 -3.32 -12.08 0.93
CA PRO A 40 -2.43 -11.77 2.04
C PRO A 40 -2.89 -12.48 3.32
N GLU A 41 -1.93 -12.84 4.17
CA GLU A 41 -2.22 -13.28 5.54
C GLU A 41 -3.01 -12.20 6.29
N TRP A 42 -2.63 -10.94 6.08
CA TRP A 42 -3.40 -9.77 6.47
C TRP A 42 -2.99 -8.55 5.63
N LEU A 43 -3.90 -7.57 5.52
CA LEU A 43 -3.66 -6.24 4.94
C LEU A 43 -4.60 -5.25 5.62
N ASN A 44 -4.01 -4.23 6.26
CA ASN A 44 -4.73 -3.25 7.09
C ASN A 44 -4.17 -1.84 6.88
N ALA A 45 -4.81 -0.85 7.50
CA ALA A 45 -4.20 0.45 7.78
C ALA A 45 -2.86 0.26 8.52
N ALA A 46 -1.86 1.08 8.20
CA ALA A 46 -0.56 1.04 8.86
C ALA A 46 -0.69 1.24 10.38
N ASN A 47 -1.55 2.18 10.79
CA ASN A 47 -1.91 2.45 12.18
C ASN A 47 -3.25 1.80 12.55
N PHE A 48 -3.36 0.47 12.40
CA PHE A 48 -4.61 -0.25 12.72
C PHE A 48 -4.96 -0.26 14.22
N MET A 49 -4.00 0.08 15.09
CA MET A 49 -4.20 0.22 16.54
C MET A 49 -4.70 1.61 16.93
N ASP A 50 -4.84 2.53 15.97
CA ASP A 50 -5.21 3.94 16.17
C ASP A 50 -4.35 4.67 17.21
N ASP A 51 -3.05 4.38 17.23
CA ASP A 51 -2.07 5.02 18.10
C ASP A 51 -1.98 6.53 17.80
N ASP A 52 -1.86 7.36 18.84
CA ASP A 52 -1.77 8.81 18.70
C ASP A 52 -0.46 9.28 18.03
N ASN A 53 0.59 8.44 18.04
CA ASN A 53 1.85 8.71 17.37
C ASN A 53 1.77 8.45 15.85
N GLU A 54 0.95 9.24 15.17
CA GLU A 54 0.72 9.13 13.72
C GLU A 54 1.99 9.41 12.88
N ALA A 55 2.98 10.09 13.46
CA ALA A 55 4.28 10.30 12.81
C ALA A 55 5.07 8.99 12.66
N MET A 56 4.94 8.07 13.63
CA MET A 56 5.62 6.78 13.61
C MET A 56 4.81 5.71 12.90
N TYR A 57 3.50 5.65 13.15
CA TYR A 57 2.64 4.54 12.69
C TYR A 57 1.81 4.86 11.44
N GLY A 58 1.79 6.12 11.01
CA GLY A 58 0.88 6.59 9.97
C GLY A 58 -0.44 7.13 10.53
N PRO A 59 -1.32 7.69 9.68
CA PRO A 59 -2.58 8.25 10.13
C PRO A 59 -3.47 7.17 10.72
N LYS A 60 -4.30 7.55 11.71
CA LYS A 60 -5.34 6.67 12.25
C LYS A 60 -6.23 6.11 11.14
N SER A 61 -6.73 4.90 11.34
CA SER A 61 -7.57 4.20 10.37
C SER A 61 -8.82 4.98 9.98
N SER A 62 -9.34 5.78 10.92
CA SER A 62 -10.50 6.69 10.77
C SER A 62 -10.17 8.04 10.11
N ARG A 63 -8.93 8.29 9.70
CA ARG A 63 -8.60 9.44 8.83
C ARG A 63 -9.04 9.18 7.41
N GLN A 64 -9.38 10.25 6.70
CA GLN A 64 -9.62 10.17 5.26
C GLN A 64 -8.33 9.82 4.52
N TRP A 65 -8.47 9.05 3.44
CA TRP A 65 -7.39 8.78 2.50
C TRP A 65 -6.83 10.10 1.96
N PRO A 66 -5.50 10.28 1.95
CA PRO A 66 -4.91 11.54 1.56
C PRO A 66 -5.20 11.88 0.10
N GLN A 67 -5.55 13.15 -0.15
CA GLN A 67 -5.57 13.68 -1.51
C GLN A 67 -4.12 13.91 -1.95
N ILE A 68 -3.68 13.18 -2.96
CA ILE A 68 -2.30 13.22 -3.44
C ILE A 68 -2.10 14.47 -4.31
N GLY A 69 -1.25 15.38 -3.84
CA GLY A 69 -0.91 16.60 -4.57
C GLY A 69 0.08 16.38 -5.71
N PRO A 70 0.37 17.41 -6.54
CA PRO A 70 1.23 17.29 -7.73
C PRO A 70 2.70 16.98 -7.43
N ARG A 71 3.15 17.17 -6.18
CA ARG A 71 4.51 16.84 -5.70
C ARG A 71 4.53 15.61 -4.79
N GLU A 72 3.44 14.88 -4.76
CA GLU A 72 3.25 13.71 -3.93
C GLU A 72 2.94 12.52 -4.80
N ARG A 73 3.22 11.34 -4.27
CA ARG A 73 2.94 10.08 -4.94
C ARG A 73 2.63 9.01 -3.93
N LEU A 74 1.91 7.99 -4.36
CA LEU A 74 1.90 6.72 -3.68
C LEU A 74 3.13 5.91 -4.08
N ALA A 75 3.69 5.17 -3.13
CA ALA A 75 4.76 4.23 -3.35
C ALA A 75 4.34 2.88 -2.79
N VAL A 76 4.46 1.84 -3.61
CA VAL A 76 4.22 0.45 -3.18
C VAL A 76 5.57 -0.22 -3.07
N SER A 77 5.90 -0.73 -1.89
CA SER A 77 7.20 -1.35 -1.62
C SER A 77 7.05 -2.70 -0.94
N VAL A 78 8.09 -3.52 -1.04
CA VAL A 78 8.15 -4.81 -0.38
C VAL A 78 9.42 -4.90 0.45
N GLN A 79 9.32 -5.50 1.64
CA GLN A 79 10.44 -5.75 2.53
C GLN A 79 10.35 -7.18 3.07
N ARG A 80 11.49 -7.84 3.30
CA ARG A 80 11.52 -9.07 4.10
C ARG A 80 11.13 -8.73 5.55
N GLY A 81 10.10 -9.40 6.07
CA GLY A 81 9.66 -9.22 7.46
C GLY A 81 10.67 -9.72 8.48
N ARG A 82 10.54 -9.28 9.74
CA ARG A 82 11.36 -9.78 10.87
C ARG A 82 11.05 -11.24 11.24
N CYS A 83 9.84 -11.71 10.93
CA CYS A 83 9.42 -13.10 11.07
C CYS A 83 9.25 -13.72 9.66
N GLU A 84 8.87 -15.00 9.58
CA GLU A 84 8.52 -15.63 8.30
C GLU A 84 7.57 -14.74 7.47
N GLY A 85 7.84 -14.63 6.16
CA GLY A 85 7.05 -13.84 5.22
C GLY A 85 7.62 -12.48 4.77
N TRP A 86 6.85 -11.81 3.93
CA TRP A 86 7.18 -10.54 3.30
C TRP A 86 6.13 -9.51 3.65
N VAL A 87 6.56 -8.26 3.81
CA VAL A 87 5.69 -7.14 4.15
C VAL A 87 5.56 -6.25 2.93
N VAL A 88 4.33 -5.95 2.53
CA VAL A 88 4.00 -5.01 1.47
C VAL A 88 3.52 -3.72 2.11
N PHE A 89 4.07 -2.58 1.68
CA PHE A 89 3.68 -1.26 2.16
C PHE A 89 3.06 -0.45 1.04
N VAL A 90 2.07 0.37 1.41
CA VAL A 90 1.62 1.50 0.59
C VAL A 90 1.90 2.76 1.39
N ASP A 91 2.83 3.57 0.89
CA ASP A 91 3.28 4.79 1.54
C ASP A 91 2.90 5.99 0.67
N ARG A 92 2.47 7.10 1.29
CA ARG A 92 2.48 8.42 0.64
C ARG A 92 3.88 9.00 0.78
N VAL A 93 4.46 9.39 -0.34
CA VAL A 93 5.75 10.08 -0.40
C VAL A 93 5.53 11.47 -0.96
N GLY A 94 6.06 12.48 -0.29
CA GLY A 94 5.92 13.87 -0.70
C GLY A 94 6.95 14.75 -0.03
N TYR A 95 6.61 16.03 0.09
CA TYR A 95 7.47 17.02 0.73
C TYR A 95 6.67 17.85 1.72
N THR A 96 7.33 18.32 2.78
CA THR A 96 6.78 19.30 3.72
C THR A 96 7.75 20.48 3.87
N GLY A 97 7.20 21.64 4.21
CA GLY A 97 7.93 22.90 4.30
C GLY A 97 8.08 23.63 2.96
N ASP A 98 8.62 24.84 3.03
CA ASP A 98 8.93 25.69 1.87
C ASP A 98 10.45 25.75 1.64
N ALA A 99 10.87 26.10 0.42
CA ALA A 99 12.28 26.36 0.13
C ALA A 99 12.81 27.51 1.04
N PRO A 100 14.00 27.36 1.67
CA PRO A 100 15.02 26.33 1.48
C PRO A 100 14.90 25.07 2.37
N ASN A 101 13.90 25.00 3.26
CA ASN A 101 13.74 23.96 4.28
C ASN A 101 12.86 22.78 3.83
N LEU A 102 12.80 22.54 2.52
CA LEU A 102 11.97 21.47 1.96
C LEU A 102 12.53 20.11 2.38
N VAL A 103 11.72 19.29 3.05
CA VAL A 103 12.11 17.93 3.46
C VAL A 103 11.19 16.88 2.88
N THR A 104 11.78 15.77 2.43
CA THR A 104 11.02 14.61 1.98
C THR A 104 10.33 13.94 3.16
N VAL A 105 9.04 13.62 3.01
CA VAL A 105 8.26 12.90 4.01
C VAL A 105 7.68 11.62 3.41
N GLY A 106 7.76 10.54 4.19
CA GLY A 106 7.11 9.27 3.90
C GLY A 106 6.10 8.97 5.01
N GLN A 107 4.86 8.64 4.63
CA GLN A 107 3.79 8.32 5.56
C GLN A 107 3.19 6.97 5.20
N LYS A 108 3.22 6.03 6.14
CA LYS A 108 2.66 4.70 5.94
C LYS A 108 1.14 4.77 5.93
N LEU A 109 0.51 4.27 4.87
CA LEU A 109 -0.94 4.22 4.74
C LEU A 109 -1.46 2.82 4.98
N LEU A 110 -0.93 1.85 4.22
CA LEU A 110 -1.31 0.44 4.33
C LEU A 110 -0.09 -0.44 4.58
N ILE A 111 -0.33 -1.53 5.29
CA ILE A 111 0.66 -2.59 5.52
C ILE A 111 -0.03 -3.94 5.38
N GLY A 112 0.64 -4.86 4.68
CA GLY A 112 0.17 -6.23 4.53
C GLY A 112 1.30 -7.24 4.65
N LYS A 113 0.95 -8.48 4.97
CA LYS A 113 1.89 -9.60 5.05
C LYS A 113 1.48 -10.72 4.10
N VAL A 114 2.47 -11.28 3.44
CA VAL A 114 2.34 -12.45 2.57
C VAL A 114 3.44 -13.47 2.89
N LEU A 115 3.28 -14.72 2.48
CA LEU A 115 4.19 -15.79 2.92
C LEU A 115 5.40 -15.98 2.00
N THR A 116 5.28 -15.64 0.71
CA THR A 116 6.32 -15.89 -0.30
C THR A 116 6.75 -14.62 -1.02
N GLU A 117 7.98 -14.62 -1.53
CA GLU A 117 8.52 -13.50 -2.30
C GLU A 117 7.72 -13.25 -3.58
N ARG A 118 7.39 -14.33 -4.30
CA ARG A 118 6.60 -14.28 -5.52
C ARG A 118 5.25 -13.62 -5.26
N GLN A 119 4.53 -14.08 -4.23
CA GLN A 119 3.25 -13.50 -3.84
C GLN A 119 3.40 -12.03 -3.45
N ALA A 120 4.51 -11.64 -2.83
CA ALA A 120 4.78 -10.25 -2.47
C ALA A 120 4.90 -9.37 -3.71
N TRP A 121 5.66 -9.78 -4.71
CA TRP A 121 5.78 -9.05 -5.97
C TRP A 121 4.48 -9.05 -6.80
N ASP A 122 3.72 -10.15 -6.79
CA ASP A 122 2.39 -10.20 -7.41
C ASP A 122 1.42 -9.21 -6.72
N THR A 123 1.46 -9.15 -5.39
CA THR A 123 0.67 -8.22 -4.58
C THR A 123 1.07 -6.77 -4.85
N VAL A 124 2.38 -6.46 -4.93
CA VAL A 124 2.86 -5.13 -5.30
C VAL A 124 2.31 -4.72 -6.66
N ARG A 125 2.44 -5.59 -7.69
CA ARG A 125 1.92 -5.30 -9.04
C ARG A 125 0.41 -5.06 -9.04
N ALA A 126 -0.35 -5.87 -8.30
CA ALA A 126 -1.79 -5.71 -8.18
C ALA A 126 -2.15 -4.38 -7.50
N ILE A 127 -1.53 -4.06 -6.37
CA ILE A 127 -1.76 -2.81 -5.63
C ILE A 127 -1.36 -1.59 -6.48
N SER A 128 -0.24 -1.63 -7.20
CA SER A 128 0.14 -0.56 -8.13
C SER A 128 -0.92 -0.31 -9.20
N LYS A 129 -1.56 -1.36 -9.74
CA LYS A 129 -2.68 -1.21 -10.68
C LYS A 129 -3.95 -0.69 -10.00
N LEU A 130 -4.25 -1.12 -8.78
CA LEU A 130 -5.41 -0.66 -8.01
C LEU A 130 -5.38 0.85 -7.76
N PHE A 131 -4.20 1.40 -7.51
CA PHE A 131 -4.00 2.82 -7.25
C PHE A 131 -3.57 3.62 -8.48
N ASP A 132 -3.47 2.99 -9.66
CA ASP A 132 -2.98 3.62 -10.90
C ASP A 132 -1.60 4.29 -10.75
N VAL A 133 -0.66 3.58 -10.13
CA VAL A 133 0.71 4.05 -9.79
C VAL A 133 1.74 3.56 -10.82
N ALA A 134 1.33 3.26 -12.05
CA ALA A 134 2.15 2.62 -13.08
C ALA A 134 2.50 3.55 -14.24
#